data_AF-A0A3M2CEX2-F1
#
_entry.id   AF-A0A3M2CEX2-F1
#
_cell.length_a   1.000
_cell.length_b   1.000
_cell.length_c   1.000
_cell.angle_alpha   90.00
_cell.angle_beta   90.00
_cell.angle_gamma   90.00
#
_symmetry.space_group_name_H-M   'P 1'
#
loop_
_entity.id
_entity.type
_entity.pdbx_description
1 polymer ?
#
loop_
_entity_poly.entity_id
_entity_poly.type
_entity_poly.pdbx_seq_one_letter_code
_entity_poly.pdbx_strand_id
1 'polypeptide(L)'
;MPVIYGRRARFEMLVIENLDLYWQLTAGAISNLDMNNLQELSRVAEMVKPLVGKNTLSEELQSRGILSRTQGGMNEYIVQEYKQAIANEIEASQGQDGMTEFMKFILEDSIHEARLAYQGMLVEAKSKARELLSKTGIENEKVAALSGMISSDPDVVEQEVAEFDAAVRTMTVDEAIRFFTAMREARENPNFSPTVKRIDVMHNLKVNYEGGMQRREIKGNEPIFKGQKKPAEQPEGDN
;
A
#
# COMPACT_ATOMS: atom_id res chain seq x y z
N MET A 1 23.49 -3.36 -3.30
CA MET A 1 22.21 -3.41 -2.56
C MET A 1 21.15 -4.11 -3.43
N PRO A 2 20.53 -5.21 -2.98
CA PRO A 2 19.48 -5.90 -3.74
C PRO A 2 18.28 -4.97 -4.02
N VAL A 3 17.53 -5.26 -5.11
CA VAL A 3 16.46 -4.36 -5.64
C VAL A 3 15.47 -3.94 -4.57
N ILE A 4 15.05 -4.90 -3.74
CA ILE A 4 14.01 -4.71 -2.74
C ILE A 4 14.47 -3.76 -1.62
N TYR A 5 15.73 -3.86 -1.16
CA TYR A 5 16.31 -2.90 -0.20
C TYR A 5 16.42 -1.50 -0.78
N GLY A 6 16.84 -1.40 -2.05
CA GLY A 6 16.91 -0.10 -2.72
C GLY A 6 15.54 0.55 -2.88
N ARG A 7 14.51 -0.24 -3.20
CA ARG A 7 13.13 0.24 -3.30
C ARG A 7 12.61 0.70 -1.94
N ARG A 8 12.82 -0.12 -0.91
CA ARG A 8 12.48 0.22 0.47
C ARG A 8 13.11 1.54 0.92
N ALA A 9 14.41 1.69 0.74
CA ALA A 9 15.14 2.90 1.13
C ALA A 9 14.62 4.16 0.42
N ARG A 10 14.17 4.04 -0.85
CA ARG A 10 13.55 5.16 -1.57
C ARG A 10 12.20 5.55 -0.98
N PHE A 11 11.33 4.58 -0.66
CA PHE A 11 10.05 4.90 -0.05
C PHE A 11 10.19 5.46 1.36
N GLU A 12 11.20 5.03 2.13
CA GLU A 12 11.51 5.65 3.41
C GLU A 12 11.91 7.12 3.25
N MET A 13 12.70 7.46 2.23
CA MET A 13 12.98 8.86 1.89
C MET A 13 11.72 9.63 1.56
N LEU A 14 10.88 9.11 0.65
CA LEU A 14 9.64 9.77 0.25
C LEU A 14 8.74 10.05 1.46
N VAL A 15 8.62 9.09 2.37
CA VAL A 15 7.85 9.24 3.61
C VAL A 15 8.48 10.27 4.54
N ILE A 16 9.80 10.24 4.76
CA ILE A 16 10.48 11.21 5.63
C ILE A 16 10.34 12.63 5.07
N GLU A 17 10.54 12.82 3.76
CA GLU A 17 10.44 14.12 3.09
C GLU A 17 9.02 14.69 3.06
N ASN A 18 8.00 13.84 3.22
CA ASN A 18 6.57 14.20 3.12
C ASN A 18 5.77 13.65 4.31
N LEU A 19 6.37 13.65 5.50
CA LEU A 19 5.82 12.98 6.68
C LEU A 19 4.51 13.61 7.14
N ASP A 20 4.39 14.93 7.03
CA ASP A 20 3.17 15.67 7.31
C ASP A 20 2.01 15.24 6.41
N LEU A 21 2.25 15.09 5.10
CA LEU A 21 1.25 14.64 4.13
C LEU A 21 0.85 13.20 4.43
N TYR A 22 1.83 12.33 4.69
CA TYR A 22 1.57 10.95 5.08
C TYR A 22 0.71 10.85 6.34
N TRP A 23 1.00 11.66 7.37
CA TRP A 23 0.21 11.70 8.59
C TRP A 23 -1.20 12.23 8.37
N GLN A 24 -1.40 13.24 7.53
CA GLN A 24 -2.73 13.75 7.19
C GLN A 24 -3.55 12.70 6.43
N LEU A 25 -2.96 11.99 5.46
CA LEU A 25 -3.63 10.94 4.69
C LEU A 25 -4.06 9.79 5.59
N THR A 26 -3.16 9.33 6.47
CA THR A 26 -3.43 8.22 7.41
C THR A 26 -4.31 8.60 8.59
N ALA A 27 -4.48 9.90 8.88
CA ALA A 27 -5.45 10.38 9.86
C ALA A 27 -6.90 10.42 9.34
N GLY A 28 -7.14 9.92 8.11
CA GLY A 28 -8.46 9.77 7.53
C GLY A 28 -8.80 10.77 6.41
N ALA A 29 -7.82 11.49 5.85
CA ALA A 29 -8.11 12.39 4.72
C ALA A 29 -8.64 11.63 3.48
N ILE A 30 -8.26 10.36 3.29
CA ILE A 30 -8.81 9.50 2.22
C ILE A 30 -10.16 8.91 2.64
N SER A 31 -10.25 8.36 3.85
CA SER A 31 -11.45 7.67 4.32
C SER A 31 -12.67 8.61 4.44
N ASN A 32 -12.43 9.87 4.84
CA ASN A 32 -13.45 10.92 4.98
C ASN A 32 -13.68 11.75 3.70
N LEU A 33 -13.03 11.39 2.59
CA LEU A 33 -13.13 12.13 1.34
C LEU A 33 -14.55 12.10 0.77
N ASP A 34 -15.12 13.27 0.48
CA ASP A 34 -16.33 13.37 -0.34
C ASP A 34 -15.97 13.33 -1.83
N MET A 35 -16.34 12.22 -2.49
CA MET A 35 -16.06 12.01 -3.91
C MET A 35 -16.84 12.95 -4.84
N ASN A 36 -17.87 13.63 -4.34
CA ASN A 36 -18.60 14.64 -5.10
C ASN A 36 -17.92 16.02 -5.05
N ASN A 37 -16.97 16.20 -4.12
CA ASN A 37 -16.20 17.43 -4.00
C ASN A 37 -14.89 17.32 -4.79
N LEU A 38 -14.92 17.78 -6.05
CA LEU A 38 -13.76 17.75 -6.94
C LEU A 38 -12.53 18.49 -6.37
N GLN A 39 -12.72 19.52 -5.54
CA GLN A 39 -11.62 20.25 -4.93
C GLN A 39 -10.93 19.41 -3.85
N GLU A 40 -11.69 18.69 -3.04
CA GLU A 40 -11.13 17.77 -2.05
C GLU A 40 -10.44 16.58 -2.72
N LEU A 41 -11.03 16.03 -3.77
CA LEU A 41 -10.41 14.96 -4.55
C LEU A 41 -9.07 15.40 -5.14
N SER A 42 -9.04 16.58 -5.76
CA SER A 42 -7.79 17.14 -6.32
C SER A 42 -6.75 17.40 -5.23
N ARG A 43 -7.17 17.86 -4.04
CA ARG A 43 -6.28 18.07 -2.91
C ARG A 43 -5.67 16.75 -2.43
N VAL A 44 -6.50 15.73 -2.20
CA VAL A 44 -6.02 14.40 -1.76
C VAL A 44 -5.08 13.80 -2.82
N ALA A 45 -5.40 13.94 -4.11
CA ALA A 45 -4.53 13.47 -5.19
C ALA A 45 -3.15 14.14 -5.17
N GLU A 46 -3.06 15.46 -4.95
CA GLU A 46 -1.78 16.16 -4.83
C GLU A 46 -1.03 15.79 -3.53
N MET A 47 -1.73 15.45 -2.44
CA MET A 47 -1.09 14.94 -1.21
C MET A 47 -0.52 13.52 -1.39
N VAL A 48 -1.20 12.68 -2.17
CA VAL A 48 -0.78 11.29 -2.45
C VAL A 48 0.45 11.25 -3.35
N LYS A 49 0.47 12.09 -4.38
CA LYS A 49 1.50 12.13 -5.45
C LYS A 49 2.96 12.06 -4.96
N PRO A 50 3.42 12.82 -3.95
CA PRO A 50 4.81 12.73 -3.48
C PRO A 50 5.14 11.41 -2.76
N LEU A 51 4.13 10.65 -2.30
CA LEU A 51 4.30 9.37 -1.61
C LEU A 51 4.28 8.17 -2.58
N VAL A 52 3.94 8.39 -3.85
CA VAL A 52 3.94 7.37 -4.89
C VAL A 52 5.32 7.27 -5.53
N GLY A 53 5.83 6.04 -5.68
CA GLY A 53 7.10 5.82 -6.35
C GLY A 53 7.03 6.20 -7.83
N LYS A 54 8.12 6.78 -8.37
CA LYS A 54 8.20 7.17 -9.80
C LYS A 54 7.98 6.01 -10.76
N ASN A 55 8.40 4.81 -10.36
CA ASN A 55 8.34 3.59 -11.15
C ASN A 55 7.66 2.47 -10.33
N THR A 56 6.86 1.67 -11.01
CA THR A 56 6.33 0.41 -10.51
C THR A 56 7.46 -0.61 -10.29
N LEU A 57 7.19 -1.65 -9.50
CA LEU A 57 8.15 -2.74 -9.32
C LEU A 57 8.47 -3.44 -10.65
N SER A 58 7.47 -3.62 -11.53
CA SER A 58 7.66 -4.22 -12.86
C SER A 58 8.64 -3.42 -13.72
N GLU A 59 8.47 -2.09 -13.79
CA GLU A 59 9.37 -1.20 -14.53
C GLU A 59 10.80 -1.23 -13.95
N GLU A 60 10.93 -1.27 -12.63
CA GLU A 60 12.24 -1.36 -11.99
C GLU A 60 12.94 -2.69 -12.28
N LEU A 61 12.22 -3.81 -12.21
CA LEU A 61 12.77 -5.12 -12.54
C LEU A 61 13.12 -5.22 -14.03
N GLN A 62 12.32 -4.60 -14.90
CA GLN A 62 12.61 -4.51 -16.33
C GLN A 62 13.86 -3.67 -16.61
N SER A 63 13.99 -2.50 -15.99
CA SER A 63 15.17 -1.62 -16.16
C SER A 63 16.49 -2.28 -15.74
N ARG A 64 16.41 -3.28 -14.86
CA ARG A 64 17.56 -4.08 -14.38
C ARG A 64 17.78 -5.38 -15.18
N GLY A 65 16.98 -5.63 -16.21
CA GLY A 65 17.06 -6.84 -17.03
C GLY A 65 16.60 -8.12 -16.32
N ILE A 66 15.92 -8.01 -15.17
CA ILE A 66 15.37 -9.15 -14.44
C ILE A 66 14.07 -9.63 -15.11
N LEU A 67 13.24 -8.68 -15.55
CA LEU A 67 12.08 -8.95 -16.40
C LEU A 67 12.40 -8.56 -17.84
N SER A 68 11.96 -9.40 -18.78
CA SER A 68 11.90 -9.00 -20.18
C SER A 68 10.79 -7.96 -20.39
N ARG A 69 10.87 -7.19 -21.48
CA ARG A 69 9.83 -6.23 -21.87
C ARG A 69 8.46 -6.89 -22.00
N THR A 70 8.40 -8.12 -22.53
CA THR A 70 7.14 -8.87 -22.67
C THR A 70 6.55 -9.25 -21.31
N GLN A 71 7.40 -9.67 -20.36
CA GLN A 71 6.94 -9.98 -19.00
C GLN A 71 6.48 -8.72 -18.26
N GLY A 72 7.20 -7.60 -18.39
CA GLY A 72 6.80 -6.31 -17.82
C GLY A 72 5.44 -5.86 -18.35
N GLY A 73 5.27 -5.83 -19.68
CA GLY A 73 4.00 -5.44 -20.30
C GLY A 73 2.84 -6.39 -19.97
N MET A 74 3.09 -7.70 -19.87
CA MET A 74 2.06 -8.66 -19.45
C MET A 74 1.62 -8.43 -18.00
N ASN A 75 2.55 -8.13 -17.08
CA ASN A 75 2.21 -7.84 -15.70
C ASN A 75 1.36 -6.57 -15.58
N GLU A 76 1.71 -5.51 -16.31
CA GLU A 76 0.92 -4.27 -16.37
C GLU A 76 -0.49 -4.52 -16.92
N TYR A 77 -0.60 -5.29 -18.00
CA TYR A 77 -1.87 -5.68 -18.60
C TYR A 77 -2.76 -6.45 -17.61
N ILE A 78 -2.22 -7.47 -16.93
CA ILE A 78 -2.96 -8.27 -15.94
C ILE A 78 -3.49 -7.38 -14.81
N VAL A 79 -2.67 -6.44 -14.30
CA VAL A 79 -3.10 -5.53 -13.24
C VAL A 79 -4.24 -4.63 -13.69
N GLN A 80 -4.18 -4.11 -14.93
CA GLN A 80 -5.24 -3.26 -15.48
C GLN A 80 -6.54 -4.03 -15.69
N GLU A 81 -6.48 -5.22 -16.29
CA GLU A 81 -7.65 -6.09 -16.48
C GLU A 81 -8.29 -6.46 -15.15
N TYR A 82 -7.49 -6.77 -14.13
CA TYR A 82 -8.00 -7.10 -12.80
C TYR A 82 -8.70 -5.91 -12.13
N LYS A 83 -8.10 -4.70 -12.20
CA LYS A 83 -8.73 -3.48 -11.68
C LYS A 83 -10.04 -3.16 -12.40
N GLN A 84 -10.07 -3.34 -13.72
CA GLN A 84 -11.28 -3.11 -14.51
C GLN A 84 -12.36 -4.15 -14.21
N ALA A 85 -12.00 -5.42 -14.06
CA ALA A 85 -12.94 -6.47 -13.69
C ALA A 85 -13.59 -6.21 -12.33
N ILE A 86 -12.80 -5.80 -11.33
CA ILE A 86 -13.32 -5.43 -10.01
C ILE A 86 -14.24 -4.21 -10.11
N ALA A 87 -13.82 -3.16 -10.82
CA ALA A 87 -14.64 -1.95 -10.99
C ALA A 87 -16.01 -2.28 -11.61
N ASN A 88 -16.02 -3.09 -12.68
CA ASN A 88 -17.25 -3.52 -13.33
C ASN A 88 -18.16 -4.35 -12.40
N GLU A 89 -17.57 -5.23 -11.58
CA GLU A 89 -18.32 -6.04 -10.60
C GLU A 89 -18.91 -5.19 -9.49
N ILE A 90 -18.15 -4.22 -8.97
CA ILE A 90 -18.62 -3.28 -7.94
C ILE A 90 -19.71 -2.38 -8.49
N GLU A 91 -19.52 -1.81 -9.68
CA GLU A 91 -20.54 -0.98 -10.34
C GLU A 91 -21.84 -1.77 -10.56
N ALA A 92 -21.75 -3.02 -11.02
CA ALA A 92 -22.91 -3.87 -11.26
C ALA A 92 -23.63 -4.30 -9.97
N SER A 93 -22.92 -4.48 -8.85
CA SER A 93 -23.47 -5.01 -7.60
C SER A 93 -23.87 -3.94 -6.58
N GLN A 94 -23.13 -2.84 -6.51
CA GLN A 94 -23.20 -1.81 -5.47
C GLN A 94 -23.43 -0.40 -6.02
N GLY A 95 -23.41 -0.22 -7.34
CA GLY A 95 -23.66 1.07 -7.98
C GLY A 95 -22.64 2.14 -7.57
N GLN A 96 -23.13 3.39 -7.45
CA GLN A 96 -22.28 4.57 -7.24
C GLN A 96 -21.57 4.58 -5.87
N ASP A 97 -22.23 4.07 -4.83
CA ASP A 97 -21.67 4.03 -3.47
C ASP A 97 -20.50 3.03 -3.39
N GLY A 98 -20.64 1.86 -4.03
CA GLY A 98 -19.55 0.90 -4.15
C GLY A 98 -18.35 1.47 -4.93
N MET A 99 -18.62 2.20 -6.02
CA MET A 99 -17.56 2.86 -6.79
C MET A 99 -16.83 3.95 -6.00
N THR A 100 -17.54 4.66 -5.11
CA THR A 100 -16.96 5.65 -4.19
C THR A 100 -15.95 4.98 -3.26
N GLU A 101 -16.32 3.88 -2.62
CA GLU A 101 -15.44 3.13 -1.73
C GLU A 101 -14.28 2.46 -2.48
N PHE A 102 -14.52 1.97 -3.70
CA PHE A 102 -13.45 1.47 -4.56
C PHE A 102 -12.41 2.54 -4.90
N MET A 103 -12.84 3.76 -5.20
CA MET A 103 -11.91 4.86 -5.49
C MET A 103 -11.09 5.26 -4.26
N LYS A 104 -11.69 5.29 -3.06
CA LYS A 104 -10.95 5.49 -1.80
C LYS A 104 -9.92 4.37 -1.60
N PHE A 105 -10.31 3.11 -1.84
CA PHE A 105 -9.39 1.97 -1.79
C PHE A 105 -8.21 2.14 -2.75
N ILE A 106 -8.44 2.58 -4.00
CA ILE A 106 -7.36 2.82 -4.97
C ILE A 106 -6.41 3.94 -4.48
N LEU A 107 -6.93 5.00 -3.88
CA LEU A 107 -6.11 6.07 -3.29
C LEU A 107 -5.28 5.54 -2.11
N GLU A 108 -5.86 4.71 -1.23
CA GLU A 108 -5.11 4.10 -0.13
C GLU A 108 -4.05 3.11 -0.62
N ASP A 109 -4.37 2.31 -1.64
CA ASP A 109 -3.46 1.35 -2.26
C ASP A 109 -2.27 2.05 -2.94
N SER A 110 -2.48 3.25 -3.51
CA SER A 110 -1.42 4.02 -4.15
C SER A 110 -0.27 4.41 -3.21
N ILE A 111 -0.57 4.59 -1.92
CA ILE A 111 0.43 4.89 -0.89
C ILE A 111 0.84 3.64 -0.09
N HIS A 112 0.45 2.44 -0.53
CA HIS A 112 0.72 1.20 0.21
C HIS A 112 2.21 1.01 0.49
N GLU A 113 3.08 1.22 -0.50
CA GLU A 113 4.53 1.07 -0.30
C GLU A 113 5.11 2.10 0.67
N ALA A 114 4.60 3.34 0.65
CA ALA A 114 4.94 4.37 1.63
C ALA A 114 4.47 3.96 3.04
N ARG A 115 3.27 3.39 3.17
CA ARG A 115 2.76 2.85 4.44
C ARG A 115 3.63 1.74 4.97
N LEU A 116 4.01 0.78 4.11
CA LEU A 116 4.93 -0.27 4.48
C LEU A 116 6.27 0.31 4.91
N ALA A 117 6.80 1.29 4.16
CA ALA A 117 8.03 2.02 4.45
C ALA A 117 8.01 2.63 5.85
N TYR A 118 6.94 3.34 6.17
CA TYR A 118 6.75 3.92 7.48
C TYR A 118 6.66 2.88 8.60
N GLN A 119 5.84 1.83 8.43
CA GLN A 119 5.66 0.80 9.46
C GLN A 119 6.96 0.09 9.80
N GLY A 120 7.75 -0.33 8.82
CA GLY A 120 9.05 -0.95 9.13
C GLY A 120 10.06 0.05 9.72
N MET A 121 9.97 1.36 9.40
CA MET A 121 10.75 2.36 10.13
C MET A 121 10.36 2.42 11.61
N LEU A 122 9.06 2.34 11.94
CA LEU A 122 8.58 2.27 13.32
C LEU A 122 9.10 1.02 14.05
N VAL A 123 8.99 -0.15 13.41
CA VAL A 123 9.49 -1.43 13.94
C VAL A 123 10.97 -1.33 14.31
N GLU A 124 11.78 -0.80 13.39
CA GLU A 124 13.22 -0.69 13.60
C GLU A 124 13.56 0.40 14.63
N ALA A 125 12.89 1.55 14.55
CA ALA A 125 13.10 2.65 15.47
C ALA A 125 12.73 2.28 16.91
N LYS A 126 11.69 1.46 17.13
CA LYS A 126 11.28 1.02 18.48
C LYS A 126 12.43 0.39 19.26
N SER A 127 13.24 -0.46 18.61
CA SER A 127 14.39 -1.13 19.23
C SER A 127 15.54 -0.19 19.57
N LYS A 128 15.64 0.95 18.89
CA LYS A 128 16.72 1.94 19.03
C LYS A 128 16.22 3.28 19.58
N ALA A 129 14.98 3.37 20.05
CA ALA A 129 14.31 4.64 20.26
C ALA A 129 15.08 5.58 21.22
N ARG A 130 15.60 5.04 22.32
CA ARG A 130 16.40 5.83 23.29
C ARG A 130 17.70 6.37 22.71
N GLU A 131 18.40 5.57 21.92
CA GLU A 131 19.62 5.99 21.22
C GLU A 131 19.30 7.11 20.22
N LEU A 132 18.22 6.96 19.45
CA LEU A 132 17.79 7.93 18.46
C LEU A 132 17.36 9.25 19.10
N LEU A 133 16.57 9.21 20.18
CA LEU A 133 16.19 10.38 20.97
C LEU A 133 17.44 11.12 21.49
N SER A 134 18.39 10.38 22.07
CA SER A 134 19.66 10.94 22.55
C SER A 134 20.49 11.56 21.43
N LYS A 135 20.58 10.91 20.26
CA LYS A 135 21.36 11.40 19.09
C LYS A 135 20.75 12.67 18.50
N THR A 136 19.43 12.80 18.54
CA THR A 136 18.68 13.93 17.97
C THR A 136 18.44 15.07 18.94
N GLY A 137 18.67 14.85 20.24
CA GLY A 137 18.35 15.82 21.29
C GLY A 137 16.85 16.03 21.49
N ILE A 138 16.02 15.05 21.10
CA ILE A 138 14.56 15.11 21.23
C ILE A 138 14.16 14.54 22.59
N GLU A 139 13.38 15.29 23.36
CA GLU A 139 12.79 14.84 24.61
C GLU A 139 11.38 14.34 24.36
N ASN A 140 11.18 13.02 24.33
CA ASN A 140 9.85 12.42 24.22
C ASN A 140 9.75 11.18 25.11
N GLU A 141 9.15 11.37 26.29
CA GLU A 141 8.99 10.32 27.30
C GLU A 141 8.15 9.14 26.81
N LYS A 142 7.12 9.38 25.98
CA LYS A 142 6.25 8.32 25.45
C LYS A 142 7.04 7.38 24.53
N VAL A 143 7.84 7.94 23.62
CA VAL A 143 8.71 7.16 22.73
C VAL A 143 9.82 6.45 23.52
N ALA A 144 10.39 7.09 24.53
CA ALA A 144 11.41 6.48 25.39
C ALA A 144 10.86 5.33 26.25
N ALA A 145 9.61 5.42 26.70
CA ALA A 145 8.92 4.41 27.49
C ALA A 145 8.58 3.15 26.67
N LEU A 146 8.20 3.33 25.40
CA LEU A 146 7.87 2.24 24.48
C LEU A 146 9.08 1.61 23.80
N SER A 147 10.30 2.05 24.12
CA SER A 147 11.52 1.49 23.54
C SER A 147 11.71 0.03 23.92
N GLY A 148 12.04 -0.82 22.96
CA GLY A 148 12.29 -2.24 23.21
C GLY A 148 12.28 -3.07 21.94
N MET A 149 12.63 -4.35 22.09
CA MET A 149 12.46 -5.32 21.01
C MET A 149 10.97 -5.48 20.68
N ILE A 150 10.66 -5.62 19.39
CA ILE A 150 9.30 -5.93 18.96
C ILE A 150 9.01 -7.41 19.19
N SER A 151 7.74 -7.73 19.48
CA SER A 151 7.30 -9.12 19.58
C SER A 151 7.55 -9.93 18.30
N SER A 152 7.63 -11.26 18.41
CA SER A 152 7.67 -12.18 17.27
C SER A 152 6.28 -12.66 16.83
N ASP A 153 5.25 -12.36 17.63
CA ASP A 153 3.85 -12.67 17.33
C ASP A 153 3.25 -11.58 16.42
N PRO A 154 2.80 -11.91 15.19
CA PRO A 154 2.25 -10.93 14.25
C PRO A 154 1.09 -10.10 14.78
N ASP A 155 0.22 -10.67 15.62
CA ASP A 155 -0.93 -9.95 16.15
C ASP A 155 -0.50 -8.93 17.23
N VAL A 156 0.55 -9.24 17.98
CA VAL A 156 1.14 -8.32 18.96
C VAL A 156 1.98 -7.25 18.27
N VAL A 157 2.67 -7.59 17.18
CA VAL A 157 3.46 -6.65 16.36
C VAL A 157 2.59 -5.49 15.86
N GLU A 158 1.39 -5.78 15.35
CA GLU A 158 0.48 -4.77 14.82
C GLU A 158 0.07 -3.75 15.90
N GLN A 159 -0.30 -4.23 17.08
CA GLN A 159 -0.64 -3.39 18.22
C GLN A 159 0.57 -2.57 18.71
N GLU A 160 1.72 -3.21 18.85
CA GLU A 160 2.95 -2.56 19.29
C GLU A 160 3.42 -1.46 18.33
N VAL A 161 3.26 -1.65 17.02
CA VAL A 161 3.57 -0.64 16.01
C VAL A 161 2.57 0.52 16.08
N ALA A 162 1.28 0.24 16.28
CA ALA A 162 0.27 1.28 16.40
C ALA A 162 0.46 2.14 17.67
N GLU A 163 0.80 1.52 18.81
CA GLU A 163 1.11 2.23 20.05
C GLU A 163 2.36 3.10 19.89
N PHE A 164 3.40 2.58 19.24
CA PHE A 164 4.61 3.33 18.97
C PHE A 164 4.37 4.47 17.97
N ASP A 165 3.56 4.27 16.92
CA ASP A 165 3.14 5.34 16.00
C ASP A 165 2.44 6.48 16.75
N ALA A 166 1.49 6.15 17.63
CA ALA A 166 0.78 7.13 18.43
C ALA A 166 1.73 7.97 19.32
N ALA A 167 2.78 7.34 19.87
CA ALA A 167 3.81 8.05 20.63
C ALA A 167 4.70 8.93 19.75
N VAL A 168 5.09 8.45 18.57
CA VAL A 168 5.88 9.25 17.61
C VAL A 168 5.09 10.46 17.13
N ARG A 169 3.78 10.33 16.90
CA ARG A 169 2.90 11.43 16.50
C ARG A 169 2.70 12.51 17.57
N THR A 170 3.19 12.33 18.79
CA THR A 170 3.22 13.42 19.78
C THR A 170 4.41 14.37 19.58
N MET A 171 5.37 13.99 18.74
CA MET A 171 6.44 14.87 18.28
C MET A 171 5.88 15.88 17.26
N THR A 172 6.55 17.03 17.14
CA THR A 172 6.39 17.87 15.96
C THR A 172 6.84 17.12 14.70
N VAL A 173 6.35 17.52 13.53
CA VAL A 173 6.76 16.91 12.25
C VAL A 173 8.29 16.99 12.10
N ASP A 174 8.90 18.14 12.40
CA ASP A 174 10.36 18.33 12.28
C ASP A 174 11.16 17.42 13.21
N GLU A 175 10.67 17.18 14.42
CA GLU A 175 11.26 16.21 15.35
C GLU A 175 11.16 14.79 14.80
N ALA A 176 9.98 14.38 14.30
CA ALA A 176 9.80 13.05 13.73
C ALA A 176 10.65 12.85 12.47
N ILE A 177 10.78 13.86 11.61
CA ILE A 177 11.69 13.83 10.45
C ILE A 177 13.14 13.64 10.90
N ARG A 178 13.61 14.40 11.89
CA ARG A 178 14.97 14.22 12.43
C ARG A 178 15.17 12.84 13.05
N PHE A 179 14.17 12.35 13.79
CA PHE A 179 14.18 11.02 14.41
C PHE A 179 14.32 9.90 13.37
N PHE A 180 13.49 9.89 12.32
CA PHE A 180 13.56 8.88 11.26
C PHE A 180 14.80 9.05 10.36
N THR A 181 15.26 10.27 10.13
CA THR A 181 16.53 10.53 9.42
C THR A 181 17.71 9.95 10.20
N ALA A 182 17.80 10.20 11.50
CA ALA A 182 18.84 9.66 12.36
C ALA A 182 18.84 8.13 12.40
N MET A 183 17.65 7.51 12.37
CA MET A 183 17.47 6.06 12.29
C MET A 183 18.04 5.51 10.98
N ARG A 184 17.70 6.14 9.85
CA ARG A 184 18.18 5.74 8.53
C ARG A 184 19.70 5.88 8.41
N GLU A 185 20.28 6.93 8.96
CA GLU A 185 21.74 7.14 8.99
C GLU A 185 22.47 6.14 9.90
N ALA A 186 21.79 5.60 10.92
CA ALA A 186 22.38 4.63 11.85
C ALA A 186 22.44 3.19 11.29
N ARG A 187 22.04 2.96 10.03
CA ARG A 187 22.06 1.63 9.41
C ARG A 187 22.58 1.68 7.97
N GLU A 188 23.22 0.58 7.55
CA GLU A 188 23.68 0.42 6.17
C GLU A 188 22.54 0.00 5.22
N ASN A 189 21.60 -0.84 5.68
CA ASN A 189 20.47 -1.34 4.89
C ASN A 189 19.17 -1.37 5.72
N PRO A 190 17.99 -1.16 5.10
CA PRO A 190 16.70 -1.37 5.77
C PRO A 190 16.50 -2.83 6.20
N ASN A 191 15.88 -3.07 7.37
CA ASN A 191 15.50 -4.41 7.77
C ASN A 191 14.18 -4.81 7.09
N PHE A 192 14.10 -6.07 6.65
CA PHE A 192 12.84 -6.70 6.26
C PHE A 192 12.40 -7.61 7.40
N SER A 193 11.53 -7.13 8.29
CA SER A 193 10.96 -7.97 9.36
C SER A 193 9.54 -7.51 9.68
N PRO A 194 8.62 -8.42 10.04
CA PRO A 194 8.01 -9.38 9.14
C PRO A 194 6.49 -9.15 9.00
N THR A 195 5.95 -9.69 7.90
CA THR A 195 4.52 -10.02 7.73
C THR A 195 3.51 -8.89 7.96
N VAL A 196 3.41 -8.01 6.96
CA VAL A 196 2.14 -7.37 6.63
C VAL A 196 1.15 -8.51 6.35
N LYS A 197 0.04 -8.59 7.11
CA LYS A 197 -1.07 -9.49 6.77
C LYS A 197 -1.40 -9.27 5.29
N ARG A 198 -1.58 -10.35 4.52
CA ARG A 198 -2.06 -10.23 3.13
C ARG A 198 -3.31 -9.37 3.16
N ILE A 199 -3.37 -8.33 2.32
CA ILE A 199 -4.59 -7.57 2.12
C ILE A 199 -5.63 -8.57 1.59
N ASP A 200 -6.56 -8.97 2.44
CA ASP A 200 -7.74 -9.70 2.02
C ASP A 200 -8.78 -8.65 1.60
N VAL A 201 -8.74 -8.31 0.31
CA VAL A 201 -9.62 -7.32 -0.34
C VAL A 201 -11.10 -7.66 -0.10
N MET A 202 -11.42 -8.92 0.24
CA MET A 202 -12.79 -9.39 0.46
C MET A 202 -13.24 -9.36 1.92
N HIS A 203 -12.34 -9.24 2.91
CA HIS A 203 -12.72 -9.30 4.33
C HIS A 203 -13.26 -7.96 4.85
N ASN A 204 -12.67 -6.83 4.46
CA ASN A 204 -13.12 -5.51 4.95
C ASN A 204 -14.50 -5.10 4.42
N LEU A 205 -14.95 -5.64 3.28
CA LEU A 205 -16.32 -5.45 2.79
C LEU A 205 -17.35 -6.26 3.59
N LYS A 206 -16.97 -7.41 4.16
CA LYS A 206 -17.89 -8.26 4.94
C LYS A 206 -18.20 -7.71 6.32
N VAL A 207 -17.22 -7.08 6.98
CA VAL A 207 -17.39 -6.58 8.36
C VAL A 207 -18.41 -5.43 8.42
N ASN A 208 -18.54 -4.64 7.36
CA ASN A 208 -19.56 -3.57 7.26
C ASN A 208 -20.95 -4.06 6.84
N TYR A 209 -21.13 -5.36 6.56
CA TYR A 209 -22.35 -5.90 5.95
C TYR A 209 -23.00 -7.07 6.74
N GLU A 210 -22.70 -7.24 8.03
CA GLU A 210 -23.49 -8.14 8.89
C GLU A 210 -24.92 -7.63 9.15
N GLY A 211 -25.24 -6.41 8.68
CA GLY A 211 -26.57 -5.79 8.72
C GLY A 211 -27.50 -6.12 7.54
N GLY A 212 -27.38 -7.30 6.91
CA GLY A 212 -28.45 -7.85 6.08
C GLY A 212 -28.08 -8.12 4.62
N MET A 213 -27.82 -9.38 4.30
CA MET A 213 -28.19 -9.94 3.01
C MET A 213 -28.63 -11.40 3.19
N GLN A 214 -29.89 -11.68 2.85
CA GLN A 214 -30.36 -13.03 2.60
C GLN A 214 -29.54 -13.62 1.44
N ARG A 215 -28.78 -14.69 1.71
CA ARG A 215 -28.07 -15.47 0.70
C ARG A 215 -29.08 -15.96 -0.35
N ARG A 216 -29.00 -15.45 -1.58
CA ARG A 216 -29.44 -16.21 -2.75
C ARG A 216 -28.30 -17.12 -3.16
N GLU A 217 -28.53 -18.43 -3.05
CA GLU A 217 -27.65 -19.46 -3.58
C GLU A 217 -27.51 -19.29 -5.09
N ILE A 218 -26.29 -18.98 -5.55
CA ILE A 218 -25.94 -19.07 -6.97
C ILE A 218 -25.48 -20.50 -7.23
N LYS A 219 -26.30 -21.26 -7.96
CA LYS A 219 -25.93 -22.56 -8.54
C LYS A 219 -24.89 -22.32 -9.64
N GLY A 220 -23.81 -23.12 -9.61
CA GLY A 220 -22.61 -22.93 -10.43
C GLY A 220 -22.69 -23.32 -11.91
N ASN A 221 -21.51 -23.21 -12.53
CA ASN A 221 -21.05 -23.57 -13.89
C ASN A 221 -21.36 -22.53 -14.98
N GLU A 222 -20.42 -21.97 -15.77
CA GLU A 222 -19.10 -22.39 -16.29
C GLU A 222 -18.24 -21.13 -16.68
N PRO A 223 -16.90 -21.23 -16.79
CA PRO A 223 -16.05 -20.13 -17.24
C PRO A 223 -16.06 -19.96 -18.77
N ILE A 224 -16.40 -18.75 -19.26
CA ILE A 224 -16.34 -18.40 -20.68
C ILE A 224 -14.90 -17.96 -21.05
N PHE A 225 -14.06 -18.91 -21.42
CA PHE A 225 -12.82 -18.63 -22.17
C PHE A 225 -13.14 -18.60 -23.67
N LYS A 226 -13.26 -17.41 -24.27
CA LYS A 226 -13.34 -17.27 -25.74
C LYS A 226 -11.94 -17.31 -26.35
N GLY A 227 -11.48 -18.51 -26.68
CA GLY A 227 -10.32 -18.72 -27.55
C GLY A 227 -10.58 -18.19 -28.96
N GLN A 228 -9.59 -17.47 -29.50
CA GLN A 228 -9.58 -16.95 -30.87
C GLN A 228 -9.74 -18.09 -31.89
N LYS A 229 -10.65 -17.93 -32.86
CA LYS A 229 -10.83 -18.88 -33.97
C LYS A 229 -9.64 -18.80 -34.94
N LYS A 230 -8.99 -19.94 -35.20
CA LYS A 230 -8.07 -20.14 -36.33
C LYS A 230 -8.80 -19.85 -37.66
N PRO A 231 -8.13 -19.26 -38.67
CA PRO A 231 -8.66 -19.18 -40.02
C PRO A 231 -8.67 -20.58 -40.68
N ALA A 232 -9.77 -20.90 -41.35
CA ALA A 232 -10.02 -22.18 -42.00
C ALA A 232 -9.16 -22.39 -43.24
N GLU A 233 -8.58 -23.58 -43.36
CA GLU A 233 -7.95 -24.11 -44.57
C GLU A 233 -9.00 -24.22 -45.71
N GLN A 234 -8.64 -23.72 -46.90
CA GLN A 234 -9.40 -23.95 -48.13
C GLN A 234 -9.18 -25.40 -48.60
N PRO A 235 -10.23 -26.16 -48.94
CA PRO A 235 -10.04 -27.38 -49.70
C PRO A 235 -9.91 -27.05 -51.20
N GLU A 236 -8.79 -27.50 -51.76
CA GLU A 236 -8.57 -27.70 -53.20
C GLU A 236 -9.67 -28.62 -53.77
N GLY A 237 -10.02 -28.40 -55.05
CA GLY A 237 -11.15 -29.04 -55.71
C GLY A 237 -10.95 -30.50 -56.11
N ASP A 238 -11.98 -31.06 -56.75
CA ASP A 238 -11.81 -31.84 -57.98
C ASP A 238 -13.16 -32.18 -58.66
N ASN A 239 -13.06 -32.26 -60.00
CA ASN A 239 -14.02 -32.62 -61.07
C ASN A 239 -14.88 -31.50 -61.68
#